data_AF-A0A6P8YK65-F1
#
_entry.id   AF-A0A6P8YK65-F1
#
_cell.length_a   1.000
_cell.length_b   1.000
_cell.length_c   1.000
_cell.angle_alpha   90.00
_cell.angle_beta   90.00
_cell.angle_gamma   90.00
#
_symmetry.space_group_name_H-M   'P 1'
#
loop_
_entity.id
_entity.type
_entity.pdbx_description
1 polymer ?
#
loop_
_entity_poly.entity_id
_entity_poly.type
_entity_poly.pdbx_seq_one_letter_code
_entity_poly.pdbx_strand_id
1 'polypeptide(L)'
;MASYRASMDSQRLSEQRGSTGSQGGQDADVSRALNTLWDNEEVREMVQTRLLPLVSSTGAVFLEYLARLRAVAADRLSRSPEEERAREAELCAAWRGGRQLDADRARLEGQLRDQAEQLGGQVADKARAVALLRHNVNLVRRQCQEEVKLIVDKSERAMVLEWRNSEYRQENLKAELNTATEKMAATLAAHLAEEKELRVKRHKMETLLLTWLQKFDADVGEKFQEHEELSEEYENEAQQMRELTERMEAQEGEYRSLLAEKQRYEKEEEDEAVFALASKHAAKVIQRAWRAYRLRKRLAKAAKKKGKGKGKKKAK
;
A
#
# COMPACT_ATOMS: atom_id res chain seq x y z
N MET A 1 46.34 27.47 87.55
CA MET A 1 47.07 28.63 86.99
C MET A 1 46.34 29.87 87.47
N ALA A 2 46.75 30.36 88.65
CA ALA A 2 47.35 31.69 88.83
C ALA A 2 46.27 32.79 88.83
N SER A 3 46.12 33.67 89.82
CA SER A 3 47.16 34.29 90.62
C SER A 3 46.51 35.12 91.74
N TYR A 4 47.10 35.06 92.95
CA TYR A 4 47.40 36.19 93.85
C TYR A 4 46.26 36.97 94.54
N ARG A 5 46.19 36.91 95.90
CA ARG A 5 46.83 37.83 96.89
C ARG A 5 46.10 39.19 96.96
N ALA A 6 45.87 39.85 98.09
CA ALA A 6 46.41 39.77 99.45
C ALA A 6 45.43 40.52 100.40
N SER A 7 45.35 40.14 101.69
CA SER A 7 45.94 40.86 102.84
C SER A 7 45.23 42.19 103.16
N MET A 8 44.43 42.24 104.22
CA MET A 8 44.82 42.49 105.62
C MET A 8 45.39 43.90 105.89
N ASP A 9 44.82 44.47 106.96
CA ASP A 9 45.43 45.36 107.96
C ASP A 9 45.88 46.77 107.57
N SER A 10 45.21 47.76 108.15
CA SER A 10 45.82 48.74 109.08
C SER A 10 44.70 49.63 109.64
N GLN A 11 44.43 49.60 110.95
CA GLN A 11 45.17 50.36 111.98
C GLN A 11 45.09 51.87 111.73
N ARG A 12 44.31 52.56 112.57
CA ARG A 12 44.76 53.37 113.73
C ARG A 12 45.22 54.76 113.33
N LEU A 13 44.88 55.66 114.25
CA LEU A 13 45.39 57.00 114.51
C LEU A 13 44.40 58.09 114.07
N SER A 14 43.76 58.74 115.04
CA SER A 14 44.32 59.89 115.78
C SER A 14 44.35 61.11 114.85
N GLU A 15 44.02 62.31 115.24
CA GLU A 15 43.91 62.95 116.53
C GLU A 15 43.56 64.41 116.21
N GLN A 16 43.03 65.09 117.22
CA GLN A 16 43.38 66.48 117.55
C GLN A 16 42.85 67.66 116.74
N ARG A 17 42.63 68.70 117.57
CA ARG A 17 42.50 70.14 117.32
C ARG A 17 41.12 70.54 116.79
N GLY A 18 40.43 71.50 117.39
CA GLY A 18 40.79 72.50 118.40
C GLY A 18 39.69 73.55 118.24
N SER A 19 38.98 73.90 119.31
CA SER A 19 39.21 75.16 120.01
C SER A 19 39.48 76.34 119.07
N THR A 20 38.45 77.15 118.86
CA THR A 20 38.45 78.61 119.01
C THR A 20 36.96 79.00 119.03
N GLY A 21 36.45 79.68 120.05
CA GLY A 21 36.62 81.14 120.21
C GLY A 21 35.81 81.81 119.11
N SER A 22 34.93 82.78 119.33
CA SER A 22 34.74 83.74 120.40
C SER A 22 33.63 84.63 119.86
N GLN A 23 32.79 85.18 120.75
CA GLN A 23 32.10 86.46 120.57
C GLN A 23 31.18 86.65 119.36
N GLY A 24 29.89 86.79 119.67
CA GLY A 24 28.89 87.38 118.78
C GLY A 24 27.64 87.77 119.56
N GLY A 25 27.83 88.35 120.75
CA GLY A 25 26.77 89.08 121.42
C GLY A 25 26.55 90.39 120.68
N GLN A 26 25.57 90.40 119.79
CA GLN A 26 24.81 91.54 119.30
C GLN A 26 23.63 90.93 118.52
N ASP A 27 22.50 91.61 118.51
CA ASP A 27 21.45 91.46 117.49
C ASP A 27 20.29 90.46 117.70
N ALA A 28 19.97 90.10 118.95
CA ALA A 28 18.60 89.70 119.30
C ALA A 28 17.60 90.87 119.11
N ASP A 29 18.09 92.11 119.22
CA ASP A 29 17.33 93.32 118.95
C ASP A 29 17.30 93.68 117.44
N VAL A 30 18.29 93.28 116.64
CA VAL A 30 18.26 93.44 115.17
C VAL A 30 17.49 92.33 114.47
N SER A 31 17.44 91.11 115.03
CA SER A 31 16.52 90.06 114.55
C SER A 31 15.06 90.43 114.83
N ARG A 32 14.78 91.12 115.95
CA ARG A 32 13.46 91.74 116.19
C ARG A 32 13.23 92.96 115.30
N ALA A 33 14.23 93.84 115.13
CA ALA A 33 14.11 95.02 114.27
C ALA A 33 13.89 94.64 112.79
N LEU A 34 14.59 93.63 112.28
CA LEU A 34 14.42 93.10 110.92
C LEU A 34 13.08 92.39 110.74
N ASN A 35 12.58 91.66 111.75
CA ASN A 35 11.22 91.11 111.69
C ASN A 35 10.15 92.21 111.75
N THR A 36 10.31 93.26 112.58
CA THR A 36 9.40 94.42 112.58
C THR A 36 9.52 95.31 111.33
N LEU A 37 10.66 95.30 110.64
CA LEU A 37 10.86 95.97 109.36
C LEU A 37 10.32 95.14 108.18
N TRP A 38 10.34 93.80 108.27
CA TRP A 38 9.84 92.90 107.23
C TRP A 38 8.32 92.64 107.33
N ASP A 39 7.74 92.80 108.52
CA ASP A 39 6.29 92.74 108.78
C ASP A 39 5.57 94.09 108.53
N ASN A 40 6.32 95.17 108.28
CA ASN A 40 5.76 96.45 107.83
C ASN A 40 5.41 96.39 106.33
N GLU A 41 4.12 96.50 106.02
CA GLU A 41 3.60 96.40 104.65
C GLU A 41 4.21 97.48 103.74
N GLU A 42 4.41 98.70 104.25
CA GLU A 42 5.01 99.83 103.53
C GLU A 42 6.50 99.60 103.17
N VAL A 43 7.25 98.88 104.01
CA VAL A 43 8.69 98.60 103.77
C VAL A 43 8.84 97.46 102.76
N ARG A 44 7.96 96.46 102.83
CA ARG A 44 7.89 95.36 101.85
C ARG A 44 7.52 95.87 100.46
N GLU A 45 6.57 96.80 100.40
CA GLU A 45 6.17 97.46 99.16
C GLU A 45 7.31 98.34 98.62
N MET A 46 8.06 99.06 99.48
CA MET A 46 9.24 99.84 99.06
C MET A 46 10.38 98.96 98.49
N VAL A 47 10.63 97.79 99.09
CA VAL A 47 11.65 96.85 98.59
C VAL A 47 11.23 96.20 97.27
N GLN A 48 9.96 95.82 97.14
CA GLN A 48 9.42 95.18 95.92
C GLN A 48 9.20 96.16 94.76
N THR A 49 8.79 97.41 95.02
CA THR A 49 8.48 98.40 93.97
C THR A 49 9.64 99.36 93.65
N ARG A 50 10.58 99.62 94.58
CA ARG A 50 11.66 100.60 94.37
C ARG A 50 13.08 100.03 94.43
N LEU A 51 13.34 98.86 95.02
CA LEU A 51 14.70 98.30 95.12
C LEU A 51 14.91 97.06 94.24
N LEU A 52 13.90 96.20 94.05
CA LEU A 52 13.96 95.04 93.15
C LEU A 52 14.26 95.40 91.67
N PRO A 53 13.75 96.51 91.10
CA PRO A 53 14.05 96.92 89.72
C PRO A 53 15.45 97.55 89.54
N LEU A 54 16.12 97.93 90.63
CA LEU A 54 17.46 98.55 90.65
C LEU A 54 18.59 97.52 90.86
N VAL A 55 18.25 96.24 91.02
CA VAL A 55 19.20 95.13 91.07
C VAL A 55 19.65 94.79 89.64
N SER A 56 20.95 94.87 89.38
CA SER A 56 21.58 94.38 88.14
C SER A 56 21.10 92.97 87.77
N SER A 57 21.00 92.62 86.49
CA SER A 57 20.59 91.27 86.06
C SER A 57 21.47 90.17 86.70
N THR A 58 22.72 90.48 87.02
CA THR A 58 23.64 89.61 87.76
C THR A 58 23.20 89.37 89.21
N GLY A 59 22.63 90.39 89.86
CA GLY A 59 22.05 90.29 91.20
C GLY A 59 20.71 89.54 91.21
N ALA A 60 19.90 89.66 90.15
CA ALA A 60 18.67 88.87 89.99
C ALA A 60 18.99 87.37 89.80
N VAL A 61 19.99 87.05 88.97
CA VAL A 61 20.49 85.68 88.81
C VAL A 61 21.09 85.14 90.11
N PHE A 62 21.83 85.96 90.87
CA PHE A 62 22.33 85.58 92.19
C PHE A 62 21.20 85.32 93.20
N LEU A 63 20.13 86.13 93.18
CA LEU A 63 18.94 85.90 93.99
C LEU A 63 18.17 84.64 93.56
N GLU A 64 18.11 84.31 92.27
CA GLU A 64 17.59 83.03 91.80
C GLU A 64 18.44 81.85 92.27
N TYR A 65 19.77 81.96 92.20
CA TYR A 65 20.67 80.93 92.72
C TYR A 65 20.55 80.81 94.24
N LEU A 66 20.37 81.91 94.97
CA LEU A 66 20.10 81.89 96.41
C LEU A 66 18.71 81.32 96.74
N ALA A 67 17.69 81.59 95.93
CA ALA A 67 16.36 81.00 96.08
C ALA A 67 16.40 79.48 95.81
N ARG A 68 17.14 79.05 94.78
CA ARG A 68 17.42 77.63 94.52
C ARG A 68 18.25 77.00 95.63
N LEU A 69 19.27 77.70 96.15
CA LEU A 69 20.07 77.23 97.27
C LEU A 69 19.22 77.10 98.54
N ARG A 70 18.34 78.07 98.81
CA ARG A 70 17.37 78.01 99.90
C ARG A 70 16.39 76.86 99.71
N ALA A 71 15.89 76.63 98.50
CA ALA A 71 15.00 75.50 98.21
C ALA A 71 15.74 74.17 98.41
N VAL A 72 16.98 74.04 97.93
CA VAL A 72 17.83 72.86 98.13
C VAL A 72 18.17 72.68 99.61
N ALA A 73 18.50 73.74 100.33
CA ALA A 73 18.82 73.70 101.76
C ALA A 73 17.58 73.35 102.60
N ALA A 74 16.41 73.90 102.28
CA ALA A 74 15.15 73.57 102.93
C ALA A 74 14.78 72.11 102.67
N ASP A 75 14.90 71.64 101.45
CA ASP A 75 14.62 70.25 101.04
C ASP A 75 15.64 69.27 101.64
N ARG A 76 16.91 69.67 101.82
CA ARG A 76 17.94 68.89 102.55
C ARG A 76 17.71 68.86 104.07
N LEU A 77 17.25 69.96 104.66
CA LEU A 77 16.97 70.07 106.10
C LEU A 77 15.62 69.44 106.49
N SER A 78 14.67 69.31 105.55
CA SER A 78 13.37 68.67 105.78
C SER A 78 13.34 67.16 105.52
N ARG A 79 14.46 66.58 105.09
CA ARG A 79 14.56 65.13 104.81
C ARG A 79 15.21 64.42 105.98
N SER A 80 14.66 63.26 106.33
CA SER A 80 15.32 62.36 107.27
C SER A 80 16.54 61.69 106.59
N PRO A 81 17.64 61.41 107.30
CA PRO A 81 18.76 60.64 106.77
C PRO A 81 18.35 59.27 106.17
N GLU A 82 17.24 58.70 106.63
CA GLU A 82 16.67 57.46 106.08
C GLU A 82 16.01 57.65 104.71
N GLU A 83 15.36 58.80 104.48
CA GLU A 83 14.73 59.15 103.21
C GLU A 83 15.77 59.47 102.14
N GLU A 84 16.90 60.11 102.50
CA GLU A 84 18.02 60.32 101.57
C GLU A 84 18.65 58.98 101.17
N ARG A 85 18.89 58.08 102.12
CA ARG A 85 19.41 56.72 101.83
C ARG A 85 18.45 55.90 100.97
N ALA A 86 17.13 56.01 101.20
CA ALA A 86 16.12 55.34 100.38
C ALA A 86 16.13 55.87 98.93
N ARG A 87 16.17 57.19 98.75
CA ARG A 87 16.27 57.81 97.41
C ARG A 87 17.57 57.48 96.71
N GLU A 88 18.69 57.46 97.42
CA GLU A 88 19.99 57.02 96.86
C GLU A 88 19.96 55.55 96.48
N ALA A 89 19.30 54.69 97.27
CA ALA A 89 19.10 53.28 96.94
C ALA A 89 18.19 53.09 95.72
N GLU A 90 17.11 53.87 95.60
CA GLU A 90 16.23 53.90 94.43
C GLU A 90 16.95 54.39 93.17
N LEU A 91 17.75 55.45 93.27
CA LEU A 91 18.58 55.94 92.16
C LEU A 91 19.66 54.92 91.76
N CYS A 92 20.29 54.25 92.73
CA CYS A 92 21.23 53.17 92.46
C CYS A 92 20.54 51.97 91.79
N ALA A 93 19.33 51.62 92.22
CA ALA A 93 18.54 50.54 91.63
C ALA A 93 18.10 50.91 90.21
N ALA A 94 17.64 52.14 89.98
CA ALA A 94 17.28 52.67 88.67
C ALA A 94 18.50 52.74 87.73
N TRP A 95 19.67 53.15 88.23
CA TRP A 95 20.91 53.15 87.46
C TRP A 95 21.39 51.74 87.10
N ARG A 96 21.32 50.79 88.04
CA ARG A 96 21.63 49.37 87.76
C ARG A 96 20.63 48.77 86.78
N GLY A 97 19.34 49.07 86.92
CA GLY A 97 18.29 48.65 86.00
C GLY A 97 18.47 49.25 84.60
N GLY A 98 18.79 50.54 84.50
CA GLY A 98 19.14 51.21 83.24
C GLY A 98 20.35 50.57 82.57
N ARG A 99 21.41 50.28 83.33
CA ARG A 99 22.59 49.58 82.83
C ARG A 99 22.28 48.14 82.36
N GLN A 100 21.38 47.43 83.04
CA GLN A 100 20.90 46.12 82.60
C GLN A 100 20.07 46.22 81.31
N LEU A 101 19.15 47.19 81.22
CA LEU A 101 18.36 47.45 80.03
C LEU A 101 19.24 47.84 78.83
N ASP A 102 20.30 48.63 79.05
CA ASP A 102 21.27 48.97 78.01
C ASP A 102 22.06 47.73 77.54
N ALA A 103 22.43 46.85 78.47
CA ALA A 103 23.08 45.59 78.13
C ALA A 103 22.14 44.64 77.35
N ASP A 104 20.88 44.54 77.76
CA ASP A 104 19.87 43.75 77.08
C ASP A 104 19.54 44.32 75.70
N ARG A 105 19.44 45.65 75.58
CA ARG A 105 19.28 46.35 74.31
C ARG A 105 20.46 46.06 73.38
N ALA A 106 21.70 46.21 73.85
CA ALA A 106 22.88 45.91 73.05
C ALA A 106 22.92 44.44 72.59
N ARG A 107 22.51 43.50 73.46
CA ARG A 107 22.39 42.08 73.12
C ARG A 107 21.34 41.84 72.03
N LEU A 108 20.14 42.39 72.18
CA LEU A 108 19.05 42.23 71.22
C LEU A 108 19.39 42.89 69.88
N GLU A 109 20.02 44.07 69.90
CA GLU A 109 20.53 44.73 68.70
C GLU A 109 21.59 43.87 68.00
N GLY A 110 22.49 43.23 68.75
CA GLY A 110 23.46 42.27 68.22
C GLY A 110 22.78 41.07 67.56
N GLN A 111 21.83 40.43 68.26
CA GLN A 111 21.06 39.30 67.72
C GLN A 111 20.28 39.67 66.45
N LEU A 112 19.69 40.87 66.40
CA LEU A 112 19.00 41.36 65.20
C LEU A 112 19.97 41.58 64.04
N ARG A 113 21.18 42.11 64.29
CA ARG A 113 22.22 42.25 63.26
C ARG A 113 22.66 40.89 62.72
N ASP A 114 22.96 39.94 63.61
CA ASP A 114 23.37 38.59 63.22
C ASP A 114 22.27 37.90 62.38
N GLN A 115 21.00 38.02 62.79
CA GLN A 115 19.87 37.49 62.03
C GLN A 115 19.69 38.19 60.68
N ALA A 116 19.85 39.52 60.63
CA ALA A 116 19.78 40.27 59.38
C ALA A 116 20.90 39.87 58.41
N GLU A 117 22.12 39.67 58.89
CA GLU A 117 23.25 39.20 58.09
C GLU A 117 23.02 37.76 57.58
N GLN A 118 22.56 36.85 58.44
CA GLN A 118 22.25 35.48 58.06
C GLN A 118 21.14 35.41 57.01
N LEU A 119 20.03 36.13 57.21
CA LEU A 119 18.94 36.19 56.25
C LEU A 119 19.38 36.87 54.95
N GLY A 120 20.19 37.93 55.03
CA GLY A 120 20.79 38.58 53.87
C GLY A 120 21.67 37.63 53.04
N GLY A 121 22.49 36.82 53.72
CA GLY A 121 23.29 35.76 53.09
C GLY A 121 22.42 34.70 52.40
N GLN A 122 21.39 34.19 53.07
CA GLN A 122 20.47 33.21 52.49
C GLN A 122 19.70 33.77 51.29
N VAL A 123 19.28 35.03 51.34
CA VAL A 123 18.61 35.71 50.22
C VAL A 123 19.58 35.85 49.05
N ALA A 124 20.85 36.22 49.29
CA ALA A 124 21.87 36.29 48.25
C ALA A 124 22.16 34.92 47.62
N ASP A 125 22.25 33.85 48.42
CA ASP A 125 22.46 32.49 47.92
C ASP A 125 21.28 32.01 47.06
N LYS A 126 20.05 32.22 47.54
CA LYS A 126 18.83 31.89 46.77
C LYS A 126 18.74 32.72 45.50
N ALA A 127 19.09 34.00 45.53
CA ALA A 127 19.11 34.86 44.35
C ALA A 127 20.12 34.36 43.31
N ARG A 128 21.32 33.93 43.75
CA ARG A 128 22.32 33.28 42.88
C ARG A 128 21.80 31.98 42.27
N ALA A 129 21.18 31.12 43.07
CA ALA A 129 20.59 29.87 42.60
C ALA A 129 19.47 30.12 41.57
N VAL A 130 18.59 31.10 41.83
CA VAL A 130 17.52 31.51 40.90
C VAL A 130 18.11 32.04 39.58
N ALA A 131 19.16 32.84 39.63
CA ALA A 131 19.83 33.35 38.44
C ALA A 131 20.42 32.21 37.58
N LEU A 132 21.10 31.25 38.22
CA LEU A 132 21.68 30.09 37.54
C LEU A 132 20.61 29.17 36.94
N LEU A 133 19.54 28.88 37.69
CA LEU A 133 18.42 28.08 37.18
C LEU A 133 17.73 28.76 36.00
N ARG A 134 17.50 30.08 36.08
CA ARG A 134 16.95 30.86 34.94
C ARG A 134 17.86 30.79 33.72
N HIS A 135 19.17 30.88 33.90
CA HIS A 135 20.13 30.73 32.82
C HIS A 135 20.03 29.34 32.18
N ASN A 136 20.04 28.27 32.98
CA ASN A 136 19.94 26.90 32.50
C ASN A 136 18.62 26.63 31.76
N VAL A 137 17.49 27.11 32.30
CA VAL A 137 16.18 27.00 31.64
C VAL A 137 16.20 27.70 30.28
N ASN A 138 16.78 28.89 30.19
CA ASN A 138 16.89 29.61 28.93
C ASN A 138 17.83 28.91 27.93
N LEU A 139 18.92 28.32 28.40
CA LEU A 139 19.84 27.56 27.57
C LEU A 139 19.17 26.32 26.97
N VAL A 140 18.52 25.51 27.81
CA VAL A 140 17.78 24.31 27.37
C VAL A 140 16.66 24.71 26.41
N ARG A 141 15.93 25.79 26.71
CA ARG A 141 14.87 26.28 25.82
C ARG A 141 15.40 26.66 24.44
N ARG A 142 16.57 27.30 24.35
CA ARG A 142 17.21 27.63 23.07
C ARG A 142 17.63 26.37 22.31
N GLN A 143 18.29 25.43 22.99
CA GLN A 143 18.70 24.16 22.39
C GLN A 143 17.50 23.38 21.84
N CYS A 144 16.43 23.22 22.62
CA CYS A 144 15.22 22.56 22.15
C CYS A 144 14.57 23.30 20.97
N GLN A 145 14.57 24.63 20.96
CA GLN A 145 14.06 25.40 19.83
C GLN A 145 14.89 25.20 18.55
N GLU A 146 16.21 25.12 18.67
CA GLU A 146 17.11 24.85 17.55
C GLU A 146 16.94 23.42 17.01
N GLU A 147 16.84 22.44 17.91
CA GLU A 147 16.59 21.03 17.54
C GLU A 147 15.24 20.85 16.85
N VAL A 148 14.17 21.45 17.40
CA VAL A 148 12.83 21.40 16.79
C VAL A 148 12.87 22.03 15.39
N LYS A 149 13.49 23.19 15.22
CA LYS A 149 13.64 23.82 13.89
C LYS A 149 14.40 22.90 12.93
N LEU A 150 15.50 22.32 13.36
CA LEU A 150 16.29 21.41 12.53
C LEU A 150 15.51 20.17 12.10
N ILE A 151 14.72 19.59 13.01
CA ILE A 151 13.88 18.43 12.72
C ILE A 151 12.79 18.80 11.73
N VAL A 152 12.09 19.93 11.96
CA VAL A 152 11.05 20.44 11.06
C VAL A 152 11.64 20.67 9.66
N ASP A 153 12.70 21.45 9.54
CA ASP A 153 13.34 21.74 8.25
C ASP A 153 13.78 20.48 7.50
N LYS A 154 14.36 19.50 8.21
CA LYS A 154 14.77 18.21 7.63
C LYS A 154 13.55 17.41 7.16
N SER A 155 12.51 17.35 7.99
CA SER A 155 11.29 16.59 7.68
C SER A 155 10.52 17.20 6.50
N GLU A 156 10.43 18.53 6.42
CA GLU A 156 9.78 19.23 5.31
C GLU A 156 10.53 19.01 4.00
N ARG A 157 11.86 19.11 4.01
CA ARG A 157 12.69 18.80 2.82
C ARG A 157 12.51 17.36 2.36
N ALA A 158 12.50 16.40 3.29
CA ALA A 158 12.27 15.00 2.98
C ALA A 158 10.87 14.79 2.37
N MET A 159 9.84 15.36 2.99
CA MET A 159 8.46 15.28 2.51
C MET A 159 8.30 15.87 1.09
N VAL A 160 8.90 17.02 0.82
CA VAL A 160 8.86 17.64 -0.52
C VAL A 160 9.55 16.76 -1.56
N LEU A 161 10.70 16.16 -1.21
CA LEU A 161 11.42 15.26 -2.12
C LEU A 161 10.62 13.98 -2.40
N GLU A 162 10.04 13.38 -1.36
CA GLU A 162 9.19 12.19 -1.49
C GLU A 162 7.93 12.49 -2.31
N TRP A 163 7.30 13.63 -2.08
CA TRP A 163 6.14 14.07 -2.84
C TRP A 163 6.47 14.23 -4.33
N ARG A 164 7.57 14.94 -4.67
CA ARG A 164 8.03 15.05 -6.07
C ARG A 164 8.37 13.71 -6.70
N ASN A 165 9.05 12.83 -5.97
CA ASN A 165 9.34 11.48 -6.44
C ASN A 165 8.07 10.67 -6.68
N SER A 166 7.05 10.84 -5.83
CA SER A 166 5.75 10.21 -6.00
C SER A 166 5.02 10.75 -7.24
N GLU A 167 5.00 12.07 -7.44
CA GLU A 167 4.43 12.68 -8.64
C GLU A 167 5.09 12.16 -9.92
N TYR A 168 6.44 12.15 -9.96
CA TYR A 168 7.18 11.61 -11.10
C TYR A 168 6.84 10.14 -11.38
N ARG A 169 6.72 9.31 -10.34
CA ARG A 169 6.29 7.90 -10.50
C ARG A 169 4.86 7.81 -11.03
N GLN A 170 3.95 8.65 -10.55
CA GLN A 170 2.57 8.68 -11.03
C GLN A 170 2.49 9.10 -12.49
N GLU A 171 3.27 10.09 -12.92
CA GLU A 171 3.35 10.51 -14.32
C GLU A 171 3.89 9.39 -15.21
N ASN A 172 4.97 8.72 -14.78
CA ASN A 172 5.51 7.57 -15.52
C ASN A 172 4.51 6.43 -15.62
N LEU A 173 3.83 6.06 -14.53
CA LEU A 173 2.80 5.02 -14.55
C LEU A 173 1.62 5.39 -15.45
N LYS A 174 1.21 6.66 -15.48
CA LYS A 174 0.18 7.14 -16.41
C LYS A 174 0.64 7.05 -17.87
N ALA A 175 1.89 7.41 -18.15
CA ALA A 175 2.47 7.28 -19.48
C ALA A 175 2.54 5.81 -19.92
N GLU A 176 3.04 4.92 -19.06
CA GLU A 176 3.06 3.48 -19.31
C GLU A 176 1.67 2.91 -19.57
N LEU A 177 0.68 3.28 -18.74
CA LEU A 177 -0.71 2.89 -18.92
C LEU A 177 -1.24 3.33 -20.29
N ASN A 178 -1.02 4.59 -20.67
CA ASN A 178 -1.45 5.10 -21.97
C ASN A 178 -0.81 4.31 -23.11
N THR A 179 0.52 4.10 -23.07
CA THR A 179 1.20 3.31 -24.12
C THR A 179 0.70 1.87 -24.19
N ALA A 180 0.40 1.24 -23.05
CA ALA A 180 -0.15 -0.11 -23.00
C ALA A 180 -1.57 -0.15 -23.60
N THR A 181 -2.42 0.83 -23.30
CA THR A 181 -3.76 0.93 -23.88
C THR A 181 -3.74 1.16 -25.38
N GLU A 182 -2.85 2.01 -25.88
CA GLU A 182 -2.65 2.25 -27.31
C GLU A 182 -2.16 0.99 -28.02
N LYS A 183 -1.17 0.29 -27.44
CA LYS A 183 -0.68 -0.99 -27.97
C LYS A 183 -1.79 -2.04 -28.04
N MET A 184 -2.59 -2.16 -26.98
CA MET A 184 -3.72 -3.10 -26.94
C MET A 184 -4.78 -2.75 -28.00
N ALA A 185 -5.13 -1.48 -28.15
CA ALA A 185 -6.08 -1.04 -29.17
C ALA A 185 -5.55 -1.32 -30.59
N ALA A 186 -4.26 -1.08 -30.83
CA ALA A 186 -3.61 -1.35 -32.11
C ALA A 186 -3.57 -2.86 -32.44
N THR A 187 -3.18 -3.71 -31.49
CA THR A 187 -3.15 -5.17 -31.70
C THR A 187 -4.55 -5.74 -31.89
N LEU A 188 -5.54 -5.26 -31.13
CA LEU A 188 -6.93 -5.66 -31.31
C LEU A 188 -7.45 -5.27 -32.72
N ALA A 189 -7.17 -4.05 -33.18
CA ALA A 189 -7.54 -3.62 -34.51
C ALA A 189 -6.87 -4.47 -35.61
N ALA A 190 -5.59 -4.80 -35.45
CA ALA A 190 -4.85 -5.66 -36.37
C ALA A 190 -5.47 -7.07 -36.43
N HIS A 191 -5.70 -7.71 -35.28
CA HIS A 191 -6.29 -9.04 -35.23
C HIS A 191 -7.72 -9.07 -35.79
N LEU A 192 -8.54 -8.04 -35.53
CA LEU A 192 -9.87 -7.94 -36.13
C LEU A 192 -9.81 -7.78 -37.66
N ALA A 193 -8.81 -7.09 -38.18
CA ALA A 193 -8.60 -6.96 -39.63
C ALA A 193 -8.15 -8.30 -40.24
N GLU A 194 -7.18 -8.97 -39.63
CA GLU A 194 -6.72 -10.31 -40.03
C GLU A 194 -7.86 -11.33 -39.99
N GLU A 195 -8.65 -11.34 -38.93
CA GLU A 195 -9.80 -12.24 -38.79
C GLU A 195 -10.83 -12.01 -39.91
N LYS A 196 -11.16 -10.74 -40.22
CA LYS A 196 -12.05 -10.40 -41.34
C LYS A 196 -11.51 -10.91 -42.67
N GLU A 197 -10.22 -10.74 -42.92
CA GLU A 197 -9.58 -11.23 -44.14
C GLU A 197 -9.63 -12.76 -44.23
N LEU A 198 -9.35 -13.46 -43.12
CA LEU A 198 -9.44 -14.92 -43.04
C LEU A 198 -10.86 -15.42 -43.25
N ARG A 199 -11.87 -14.75 -42.68
CA ARG A 199 -13.29 -15.08 -42.91
C ARG A 199 -13.67 -14.93 -44.39
N VAL A 200 -13.20 -13.88 -45.06
CA VAL A 200 -13.42 -13.69 -46.51
C VAL A 200 -12.72 -14.79 -47.32
N LYS A 201 -11.47 -15.13 -46.99
CA LYS A 201 -10.74 -16.23 -47.65
C LYS A 201 -11.45 -17.56 -47.47
N ARG A 202 -11.89 -17.87 -46.25
CA ARG A 202 -12.65 -19.08 -45.93
C ARG A 202 -13.93 -19.15 -46.76
N HIS A 203 -14.73 -18.08 -46.76
CA HIS A 203 -15.98 -18.02 -47.52
C HIS A 203 -15.76 -18.22 -49.04
N LYS A 204 -14.70 -17.63 -49.61
CA LYS A 204 -14.33 -17.86 -51.02
C LYS A 204 -14.01 -19.32 -51.30
N MET A 205 -13.21 -19.96 -50.44
CA MET A 205 -12.86 -21.37 -50.61
C MET A 205 -14.05 -22.30 -50.43
N GLU A 206 -14.91 -22.04 -49.43
CA GLU A 206 -16.17 -22.77 -49.24
C GLU A 206 -17.07 -22.66 -50.48
N THR A 207 -17.19 -21.46 -51.06
CA THR A 207 -17.97 -21.23 -52.29
C THR A 207 -17.39 -21.98 -53.49
N LEU A 208 -16.07 -21.99 -53.65
CA LEU A 208 -15.40 -22.75 -54.71
C LEU A 208 -15.61 -24.26 -54.54
N LEU A 209 -15.49 -24.77 -53.32
CA LEU A 209 -15.75 -26.17 -53.01
C LEU A 209 -17.20 -26.56 -53.31
N LEU A 210 -18.17 -25.74 -52.90
CA LEU A 210 -19.58 -25.97 -53.22
C LEU A 210 -19.82 -25.97 -54.73
N THR A 211 -19.18 -25.06 -55.47
CA THR A 211 -19.28 -25.01 -56.94
C THR A 211 -18.70 -26.27 -57.57
N TRP A 212 -17.55 -26.76 -57.08
CA TRP A 212 -16.94 -27.99 -57.58
C TRP A 212 -17.77 -29.23 -57.27
N LEU A 213 -18.34 -29.28 -56.06
CA LEU A 213 -19.21 -30.38 -55.65
C LEU A 213 -20.48 -30.41 -56.51
N GLN A 214 -21.10 -29.26 -56.77
CA GLN A 214 -22.25 -29.16 -57.69
C GLN A 214 -21.92 -29.60 -59.11
N LYS A 215 -20.74 -29.24 -59.63
CA LYS A 215 -20.29 -29.70 -60.95
C LYS A 215 -20.07 -31.20 -60.96
N PHE A 216 -19.42 -31.74 -59.94
CA PHE A 216 -19.19 -33.18 -59.83
C PHE A 216 -20.51 -33.95 -59.75
N ASP A 217 -21.47 -33.50 -58.94
CA ASP A 217 -22.78 -34.13 -58.82
C ASP A 217 -23.56 -34.08 -60.14
N ALA A 218 -23.45 -32.97 -60.88
CA ALA A 218 -24.04 -32.84 -62.22
C ALA A 218 -23.37 -33.78 -63.23
N ASP A 219 -22.04 -33.78 -63.32
CA ASP A 219 -21.28 -34.65 -64.23
C ASP A 219 -21.55 -36.13 -63.94
N VAL A 220 -21.61 -36.52 -62.66
CA VAL A 220 -21.96 -37.90 -62.25
C VAL A 220 -23.40 -38.23 -62.65
N GLY A 221 -24.34 -37.30 -62.44
CA GLY A 221 -25.73 -37.47 -62.86
C GLY A 221 -25.87 -37.65 -64.37
N GLU A 222 -25.19 -36.83 -65.17
CA GLU A 222 -25.15 -36.94 -66.63
C GLU A 222 -24.55 -38.28 -67.08
N LYS A 223 -23.41 -38.69 -66.50
CA LYS A 223 -22.77 -39.98 -66.84
C LYS A 223 -23.61 -41.18 -66.43
N PHE A 224 -24.35 -41.08 -65.33
CA PHE A 224 -25.26 -42.13 -64.90
C PHE A 224 -26.42 -42.27 -65.88
N GLN A 225 -27.03 -41.16 -66.30
CA GLN A 225 -28.08 -41.17 -67.34
C GLN A 225 -27.58 -41.74 -68.67
N GLU A 226 -26.43 -41.28 -69.16
CA GLU A 226 -25.81 -41.83 -70.38
C GLU A 226 -25.56 -43.35 -70.27
N HIS A 227 -25.11 -43.83 -69.10
CA HIS A 227 -24.88 -45.25 -68.88
C HIS A 227 -26.18 -46.05 -68.87
N GLU A 228 -27.24 -45.54 -68.23
CA GLU A 228 -28.56 -46.18 -68.24
C GLU A 228 -29.10 -46.27 -69.67
N GLU A 229 -29.06 -45.18 -70.44
CA GLU A 229 -29.46 -45.13 -71.85
C GLU A 229 -28.69 -46.16 -72.70
N LEU A 230 -27.36 -46.17 -72.60
CA LEU A 230 -26.53 -47.14 -73.35
C LEU A 230 -26.77 -48.59 -72.92
N SER A 231 -27.06 -48.82 -71.64
CA SER A 231 -27.38 -50.16 -71.14
C SER A 231 -28.71 -50.65 -71.69
N GLU A 232 -29.72 -49.79 -71.73
CA GLU A 232 -31.02 -50.09 -72.34
C GLU A 232 -30.87 -50.36 -73.85
N GLU A 233 -30.11 -49.54 -74.57
CA GLU A 233 -29.80 -49.76 -75.99
C GLU A 233 -29.08 -51.11 -76.21
N TYR A 234 -28.06 -51.41 -75.42
CA TYR A 234 -27.32 -52.67 -75.49
C TYR A 234 -28.22 -53.89 -75.22
N GLU A 235 -29.09 -53.83 -74.21
CA GLU A 235 -30.02 -54.91 -73.89
C GLU A 235 -31.00 -55.15 -75.04
N ASN A 236 -31.51 -54.07 -75.65
CA ASN A 236 -32.38 -54.14 -76.82
C ASN A 236 -31.66 -54.74 -78.04
N GLU A 237 -30.45 -54.29 -78.36
CA GLU A 237 -29.64 -54.84 -79.45
C GLU A 237 -29.27 -56.31 -79.21
N ALA A 238 -28.90 -56.67 -77.98
CA ALA A 238 -28.60 -58.05 -77.60
C ALA A 238 -29.84 -58.95 -77.72
N GLN A 239 -31.04 -58.43 -77.45
CA GLN A 239 -32.28 -59.15 -77.69
C GLN A 239 -32.57 -59.31 -79.18
N GLN A 240 -32.43 -58.26 -79.98
CA GLN A 240 -32.58 -58.34 -81.44
C GLN A 240 -31.59 -59.33 -82.07
N MET A 241 -30.33 -59.34 -81.60
CA MET A 241 -29.32 -60.29 -82.04
C MET A 241 -29.68 -61.73 -81.70
N ARG A 242 -30.23 -61.99 -80.50
CA ARG A 242 -30.75 -63.31 -80.12
C ARG A 242 -31.88 -63.74 -81.05
N GLU A 243 -32.87 -62.88 -81.28
CA GLU A 243 -33.99 -63.17 -82.18
C GLU A 243 -33.54 -63.45 -83.62
N LEU A 244 -32.59 -62.67 -84.15
CA LEU A 244 -32.04 -62.88 -85.49
C LEU A 244 -31.26 -64.19 -85.58
N THR A 245 -30.47 -64.52 -84.55
CA THR A 245 -29.71 -65.78 -84.51
C THR A 245 -30.66 -66.98 -84.49
N GLU A 246 -31.72 -66.94 -83.67
CA GLU A 246 -32.76 -67.98 -83.65
C GLU A 246 -33.45 -68.14 -85.02
N ARG A 247 -33.78 -67.03 -85.69
CA ARG A 247 -34.37 -67.06 -87.05
C ARG A 247 -33.40 -67.64 -88.08
N MET A 248 -32.12 -67.27 -88.02
CA MET A 248 -31.09 -67.81 -88.90
C MET A 248 -30.90 -69.31 -88.70
N GLU A 249 -30.83 -69.77 -87.44
CA GLU A 249 -30.74 -71.20 -87.13
C GLU A 249 -31.96 -71.98 -87.65
N ALA A 250 -33.16 -71.43 -87.49
CA ALA A 250 -34.38 -72.01 -88.06
C ALA A 250 -34.32 -72.10 -89.59
N GLN A 251 -33.94 -71.01 -90.27
CA GLN A 251 -33.80 -70.97 -91.73
C GLN A 251 -32.71 -71.92 -92.24
N GLU A 252 -31.59 -72.05 -91.53
CA GLU A 252 -30.55 -73.02 -91.87
C GLU A 252 -31.07 -74.46 -91.75
N GLY A 253 -31.88 -74.75 -90.72
CA GLY A 253 -32.56 -76.03 -90.55
C GLY A 253 -33.48 -76.35 -91.74
N GLU A 254 -34.33 -75.41 -92.13
CA GLU A 254 -35.22 -75.51 -93.31
C GLU A 254 -34.42 -75.70 -94.60
N TYR A 255 -33.39 -74.90 -94.83
CA TYR A 255 -32.52 -74.99 -96.00
C TYR A 255 -31.84 -76.35 -96.10
N ARG A 256 -31.29 -76.87 -95.00
CA ARG A 256 -30.68 -78.21 -94.96
C ARG A 256 -31.70 -79.30 -95.28
N SER A 257 -32.95 -79.18 -94.81
CA SER A 257 -34.03 -80.11 -95.13
C SER A 257 -34.37 -80.09 -96.63
N LEU A 258 -34.59 -78.90 -97.20
CA LEU A 258 -34.87 -78.73 -98.63
C LEU A 258 -33.74 -79.23 -99.51
N LEU A 259 -32.48 -78.98 -99.12
CA LEU A 259 -31.32 -79.49 -99.84
C LEU A 259 -31.25 -81.02 -99.79
N ALA A 260 -31.56 -81.63 -98.65
CA ALA A 260 -31.62 -83.09 -98.51
C ALA A 260 -32.77 -83.68 -99.35
N GLU A 261 -33.93 -83.03 -99.41
CA GLU A 261 -35.03 -83.42 -100.31
C GLU A 261 -34.62 -83.32 -101.78
N LYS A 262 -34.03 -82.19 -102.21
CA LYS A 262 -33.51 -82.02 -103.58
C LYS A 262 -32.53 -83.12 -103.95
N GLN A 263 -31.57 -83.43 -103.06
CA GLN A 263 -30.60 -84.52 -103.29
C GLN A 263 -31.27 -85.90 -103.37
N ARG A 264 -32.38 -86.13 -102.64
CA ARG A 264 -33.15 -87.38 -102.76
C ARG A 264 -33.85 -87.46 -104.11
N TYR A 265 -34.54 -86.41 -104.53
CA TYR A 265 -35.18 -86.34 -105.84
C TYR A 265 -34.17 -86.51 -106.99
N GLU A 266 -33.02 -85.83 -106.93
CA GLU A 266 -31.96 -85.98 -107.94
C GLU A 266 -31.42 -87.42 -107.99
N LYS A 267 -31.22 -88.06 -106.84
CA LYS A 267 -30.81 -89.48 -106.78
C LYS A 267 -31.88 -90.42 -107.32
N GLU A 268 -33.16 -90.16 -107.00
CA GLU A 268 -34.28 -90.93 -107.54
C GLU A 268 -34.36 -90.80 -109.07
N GLU A 269 -34.21 -89.60 -109.62
CA GLU A 269 -34.14 -89.39 -111.07
C GLU A 269 -32.93 -90.08 -111.72
N GLU A 270 -31.76 -90.02 -111.08
CA GLU A 270 -30.55 -90.73 -111.53
C GLU A 270 -30.75 -92.26 -111.51
N ASP A 271 -31.32 -92.80 -110.43
CA ASP A 271 -31.61 -94.23 -110.27
C ASP A 271 -32.67 -94.70 -111.29
N GLU A 272 -33.70 -93.90 -111.54
CA GLU A 272 -34.70 -94.17 -112.59
C GLU A 272 -34.07 -94.16 -113.99
N ALA A 273 -33.19 -93.20 -114.27
CA ALA A 273 -32.46 -93.14 -115.53
C ALA A 273 -31.53 -94.37 -115.71
N VAL A 274 -30.80 -94.75 -114.66
CA VAL A 274 -29.96 -95.96 -114.62
C VAL A 274 -30.81 -97.22 -114.79
N PHE A 275 -31.93 -97.33 -114.09
CA PHE A 275 -32.86 -98.45 -114.20
C PHE A 275 -33.47 -98.56 -115.61
N ALA A 276 -33.84 -97.44 -116.23
CA ALA A 276 -34.34 -97.39 -117.60
C ALA A 276 -33.26 -97.83 -118.61
N LEU A 277 -32.00 -97.42 -118.41
CA LEU A 277 -30.87 -97.87 -119.22
C LEU A 277 -30.60 -99.38 -119.02
N ALA A 278 -30.58 -99.85 -117.78
CA ALA A 278 -30.42 -101.27 -117.44
C ALA A 278 -31.55 -102.13 -118.05
N SER A 279 -32.80 -101.67 -117.95
CA SER A 279 -33.97 -102.32 -118.55
C SER A 279 -33.88 -102.37 -120.08
N LYS A 280 -33.50 -101.27 -120.73
CA LYS A 280 -33.24 -101.22 -122.18
C LYS A 280 -32.11 -102.18 -122.57
N HIS A 281 -31.05 -102.27 -121.77
CA HIS A 281 -29.94 -103.21 -121.99
C HIS A 281 -30.40 -104.67 -121.85
N ALA A 282 -31.12 -105.01 -120.77
CA ALA A 282 -31.70 -106.33 -120.56
C ALA A 282 -32.62 -106.74 -121.72
N ALA A 283 -33.50 -105.84 -122.19
CA ALA A 283 -34.33 -106.06 -123.35
C ALA A 283 -33.50 -106.35 -124.62
N LYS A 284 -32.41 -105.61 -124.87
CA LYS A 284 -31.48 -105.89 -125.99
C LYS A 284 -30.82 -107.27 -125.86
N VAL A 285 -30.41 -107.68 -124.66
CA VAL A 285 -29.81 -109.00 -124.40
C VAL A 285 -30.82 -110.11 -124.68
N ILE A 286 -32.05 -110.01 -124.16
CA ILE A 286 -33.14 -110.96 -124.42
C ILE A 286 -33.46 -111.03 -125.92
N GLN A 287 -33.58 -109.88 -126.60
CA GLN A 287 -33.82 -109.82 -128.04
C GLN A 287 -32.68 -110.46 -128.84
N ARG A 288 -31.41 -110.24 -128.46
CA ARG A 288 -30.25 -110.91 -129.09
C ARG A 288 -30.29 -112.42 -128.86
N ALA A 289 -30.55 -112.87 -127.65
CA ALA A 289 -30.68 -114.30 -127.32
C ALA A 289 -31.83 -114.96 -128.10
N TRP A 290 -32.98 -114.29 -128.20
CA TRP A 290 -34.13 -114.77 -128.98
C TRP A 290 -33.84 -114.82 -130.48
N ARG A 291 -33.20 -113.79 -131.04
CA ARG A 291 -32.76 -113.77 -132.45
C ARG A 291 -31.76 -114.90 -132.72
N ALA A 292 -30.81 -115.14 -131.82
CA ALA A 292 -29.85 -116.24 -131.91
C ALA A 292 -30.56 -117.61 -131.83
N TYR A 293 -31.50 -117.80 -130.90
CA TYR A 293 -32.33 -119.01 -130.82
C TYR A 293 -33.15 -119.23 -132.11
N ARG A 294 -33.79 -118.19 -132.64
CA ARG A 294 -34.57 -118.25 -133.88
C ARG A 294 -33.69 -118.60 -135.10
N LEU A 295 -32.47 -118.06 -135.17
CA LEU A 295 -31.49 -118.41 -136.19
C LEU A 295 -31.05 -119.88 -136.06
N ARG A 296 -30.70 -120.34 -134.86
CA ARG A 296 -30.36 -121.75 -134.59
C ARG A 296 -31.50 -122.70 -134.95
N LYS A 297 -32.76 -122.32 -134.65
CA LYS A 297 -33.96 -123.09 -135.01
C LYS A 297 -34.22 -123.11 -136.52
N ARG A 298 -33.95 -122.02 -137.25
CA ARG A 298 -34.03 -121.98 -138.73
C ARG A 298 -32.93 -122.84 -139.39
N LEU A 299 -31.70 -122.77 -138.89
CA LEU A 299 -30.59 -123.61 -139.37
C LEU A 299 -30.84 -125.10 -139.11
N ALA A 300 -31.39 -125.46 -137.95
CA ALA A 300 -31.80 -126.83 -137.63
C ALA A 300 -32.93 -127.36 -138.54
N LYS A 301 -33.83 -126.50 -139.03
CA LYS A 301 -34.87 -126.86 -140.01
C LYS A 301 -34.34 -126.96 -141.45
N ALA A 302 -33.29 -126.23 -141.81
CA ALA A 302 -32.68 -126.28 -143.15
C ALA A 302 -31.84 -127.56 -143.38
N ALA A 303 -31.28 -128.17 -142.33
CA ALA A 303 -30.45 -129.37 -142.44
C ALA A 303 -31.23 -130.67 -142.78
N LYS A 304 -32.56 -130.69 -142.70
CA LYS A 304 -33.38 -131.93 -142.87
C LYS A 304 -33.88 -132.22 -144.31
N LYS A 305 -33.44 -131.53 -145.38
CA LYS A 305 -34.10 -131.62 -146.72
C LYS A 305 -33.25 -131.79 -148.02
N LYS A 306 -32.05 -132.39 -148.01
CA LYS A 306 -31.30 -132.83 -149.23
C LYS A 306 -30.45 -134.07 -148.89
N GLY A 307 -30.37 -135.21 -149.60
CA GLY A 307 -30.91 -135.74 -150.87
C GLY A 307 -30.39 -137.18 -151.10
N LYS A 308 -31.11 -138.02 -151.89
CA LYS A 308 -30.92 -139.49 -152.10
C LYS A 308 -30.88 -139.82 -153.62
N GLY A 309 -29.89 -140.62 -154.09
CA GLY A 309 -29.84 -141.38 -155.38
C GLY A 309 -28.69 -140.98 -156.37
N LYS A 310 -28.16 -141.76 -157.33
CA LYS A 310 -27.83 -143.21 -157.58
C LYS A 310 -27.09 -143.24 -158.96
N GLY A 311 -25.97 -143.98 -159.17
CA GLY A 311 -25.42 -144.21 -160.54
C GLY A 311 -23.96 -144.71 -160.64
N LYS A 312 -23.70 -145.70 -161.50
CA LYS A 312 -22.52 -146.59 -161.59
C LYS A 312 -22.02 -146.63 -163.05
N LYS A 313 -20.71 -146.59 -163.34
CA LYS A 313 -20.08 -147.29 -164.50
C LYS A 313 -18.54 -147.32 -164.43
N LYS A 314 -17.98 -148.49 -164.78
CA LYS A 314 -16.56 -148.84 -164.99
C LYS A 314 -16.03 -148.28 -166.32
N ALA A 315 -14.70 -148.08 -166.46
CA ALA A 315 -13.82 -148.88 -167.34
C ALA A 315 -12.40 -148.27 -167.49
N LYS A 316 -11.41 -149.18 -167.56
CA LYS A 316 -9.95 -149.05 -167.70
C LYS A 316 -9.16 -148.61 -166.47
#